data_AF-A0A1Q3HM40-F1
#
_entry.id   AF-A0A1Q3HM40-F1
#
_cell.length_a   1.000
_cell.length_b   1.000
_cell.length_c   1.000
_cell.angle_alpha   90.00
_cell.angle_beta   90.00
_cell.angle_gamma   90.00
#
_symmetry.space_group_name_H-M   'P 1'
#
loop_
_entity.id
_entity.type
_entity.pdbx_description
1 polymer ?
#
loop_
_entity_poly.entity_id
_entity_poly.type
_entity_poly.pdbx_seq_one_letter_code
_entity_poly.pdbx_strand_id
1 'polypeptide(L)'
;MFVLRKMVQGRAYTIHLDASSETEAEAELALFIRDPEGYSTKREARQQQQESAVYVNAETVGRFLDSMRRAGTTDRYVGNVGFYLATWAEALAGRDLRTVTLQELLRELARHKTGRKNRITAIKSFASWLREQGALALAEDPTVSLKVPATRPEKAVREKGYSIETTERLYRAISGWEFTNFGQEATRRTTDVQGVRDVLCIHAKTGMHGTEIERLARGEGKVAVFKDQGEIAATVTFIHKSGNVHRQSIDRQTLAAVQRLQARGAAPVDSHIRRVVARACKTLRIKPVHFGEYRHSFVTWASECGQEVRPRAGGLPLTAIAAVVGHHSANTTKRFYDNVKVPPMIKIPIKLEHPDDPADLPVRLAESA
;
A
#
# COMPACT_ATOMS: atom_id res chain seq x y z
N MET A 1 20.74 55.14 18.68
CA MET A 1 19.85 54.19 19.39
C MET A 1 18.65 54.97 19.87
N PHE A 2 17.46 54.65 19.37
CA PHE A 2 16.23 55.37 19.70
C PHE A 2 15.45 54.60 20.78
N VAL A 3 14.84 55.32 21.73
CA VAL A 3 14.08 54.72 22.84
C VAL A 3 12.74 55.44 22.93
N LEU A 4 11.65 54.68 22.89
CA LEU A 4 10.30 55.17 23.14
C LEU A 4 10.03 55.11 24.64
N ARG A 5 9.77 56.26 25.26
CA ARG A 5 9.30 56.37 26.66
C ARG A 5 7.97 57.10 26.67
N LYS A 6 6.90 56.41 27.06
CA LYS A 6 5.55 57.01 27.09
C LYS A 6 4.69 56.37 28.16
N MET A 7 3.79 57.16 28.74
CA MET A 7 2.75 56.68 29.64
C MET A 7 1.43 56.64 28.86
N VAL A 8 0.79 55.48 28.82
CA VAL A 8 -0.51 55.29 28.15
C VAL A 8 -1.44 54.57 29.13
N GLN A 9 -2.62 55.16 29.40
CA GLN A 9 -3.62 54.62 30.34
C GLN A 9 -3.04 54.23 31.72
N GLY A 10 -2.12 55.04 32.25
CA GLY A 10 -1.49 54.80 33.56
C GLY A 10 -0.36 53.76 33.56
N ARG A 11 -0.08 53.11 32.43
CA ARG A 11 1.05 52.19 32.26
C ARG A 11 2.24 52.89 31.60
N ALA A 12 3.42 52.75 32.20
CA ALA A 12 4.66 53.24 31.62
C ALA A 12 5.24 52.21 30.65
N TYR A 13 5.54 52.65 29.43
CA TYR A 13 6.20 51.87 28.39
C TYR A 13 7.60 52.43 28.15
N THR A 14 8.60 51.54 28.15
CA THR A 14 9.98 51.84 27.75
C THR A 14 10.40 50.79 26.74
N ILE A 15 10.48 51.15 25.46
CA ILE A 15 10.75 50.22 24.36
C ILE A 15 11.98 50.70 23.59
N HIS A 16 12.94 49.79 23.38
CA HIS A 16 14.10 50.06 22.53
C HIS A 16 13.72 49.83 21.07
N LEU A 17 13.80 50.87 20.24
CA LEU A 17 13.38 50.79 18.85
C LEU A 17 14.50 50.24 17.96
N ASP A 18 14.12 49.46 16.95
CA ASP A 18 15.01 48.96 15.89
C ASP A 18 15.24 49.99 14.76
N ALA A 19 14.90 51.27 14.99
CA ALA A 19 15.00 52.34 14.01
C ALA A 19 16.46 52.75 13.76
N SER A 20 16.82 52.91 12.47
CA SER A 20 18.14 53.35 12.03
C SER A 20 18.23 54.87 11.79
N SER A 21 17.08 55.55 11.73
CA SER A 21 16.95 56.99 11.54
C SER A 21 15.83 57.58 12.40
N GLU A 22 15.83 58.90 12.56
CA GLU A 22 14.79 59.63 13.29
C GLU A 22 13.41 59.48 12.64
N THR A 23 13.34 59.55 11.30
CA THR A 23 12.11 59.34 10.54
C THR A 23 11.53 57.93 10.74
N GLU A 24 12.37 56.89 10.82
CA GLU A 24 11.90 55.54 11.17
C GLU A 24 11.41 55.47 12.62
N ALA A 25 12.07 56.16 13.55
CA ALA A 25 11.65 56.19 14.96
C ALA A 25 10.29 56.89 15.15
N GLU A 26 10.03 57.96 14.40
CA GLU A 26 8.73 58.65 14.39
C GLU A 26 7.62 57.76 13.81
N ALA A 27 7.91 56.99 12.75
CA ALA A 27 6.96 56.04 12.19
C ALA A 27 6.62 54.91 13.18
N GLU A 28 7.62 54.37 13.89
CA GLU A 28 7.43 53.37 14.95
C GLU A 28 6.61 53.94 16.13
N LEU A 29 6.84 55.20 16.52
CA LEU A 29 6.04 55.89 17.53
C LEU A 29 4.57 56.03 17.11
N ALA A 30 4.31 56.33 15.83
CA ALA A 30 2.93 56.41 15.31
C ALA A 30 2.21 55.06 15.36
N LEU A 31 2.91 53.96 15.06
CA LEU A 31 2.38 52.60 15.21
C LEU A 31 2.07 52.26 16.67
N PHE A 32 2.99 52.59 17.60
CA PHE A 32 2.78 52.38 19.04
C PHE A 32 1.59 53.16 19.58
N ILE A 33 1.41 54.42 19.19
CA ILE A 33 0.29 55.25 19.67
C ILE A 33 -1.07 54.67 19.23
N ARG A 34 -1.12 54.06 18.04
CA ARG A 34 -2.35 53.48 17.49
C ARG A 34 -2.82 52.23 18.24
N ASP A 35 -1.89 51.38 18.66
CA ASP A 35 -2.17 50.18 19.44
C ASP A 35 -1.00 49.87 20.41
N PRO A 36 -1.01 50.48 21.61
CA PRO A 36 0.07 50.32 22.58
C PRO A 36 0.17 48.91 23.17
N GLU A 37 -0.93 48.16 23.22
CA GLU A 37 -0.94 46.81 23.78
C GLU A 37 -0.50 45.76 22.75
N GLY A 38 -0.84 45.96 21.47
CA GLY A 38 -0.42 45.11 20.37
C GLY A 38 0.93 45.47 19.73
N TYR A 39 1.56 46.57 20.14
CA TYR A 39 2.83 47.01 19.55
C TYR A 39 3.99 46.08 19.93
N SER A 40 4.66 45.54 18.90
CA SER A 40 5.90 44.77 19.02
C SER A 40 6.95 45.35 18.07
N THR A 41 8.21 45.42 18.52
CA THR A 41 9.32 45.81 17.65
C THR A 41 9.54 44.79 16.52
N LYS A 42 10.22 45.17 15.44
CA LYS A 42 10.56 44.26 14.33
C LYS A 42 11.34 43.04 14.82
N ARG A 43 12.22 43.22 15.81
CA ARG A 43 13.00 42.16 16.43
C ARG A 43 12.13 41.21 17.26
N GLU A 44 11.25 41.74 18.10
CA GLU A 44 10.32 40.93 18.90
C GLU A 44 9.34 40.15 18.02
N ALA A 45 8.79 40.79 16.97
CA ALA A 45 7.92 40.14 16.00
C ALA A 45 8.64 38.99 15.27
N ARG A 46 9.91 39.18 14.87
CA ARG A 46 10.73 38.12 14.26
C ARG A 46 11.01 36.97 15.22
N GLN A 47 11.24 37.28 16.50
CA GLN A 47 11.52 36.28 17.52
C GLN A 47 10.28 35.44 17.83
N GLN A 48 9.12 36.07 17.99
CA GLN A 48 7.84 35.37 18.14
C GLN A 48 7.46 34.53 16.91
N GLN A 49 7.78 35.01 15.70
CA GLN A 49 7.63 34.22 14.48
C GLN A 49 8.56 33.00 14.47
N GLN A 50 9.80 33.13 14.92
CA GLN A 50 10.72 31.98 15.04
C GLN A 50 10.28 30.97 16.10
N GLU A 51 9.81 31.43 17.26
CA GLU A 51 9.35 30.55 18.34
C GLU A 51 8.06 29.78 17.97
N SER A 52 7.22 30.36 17.12
CA SER A 52 5.97 29.75 16.66
C SER A 52 6.09 29.02 15.32
N ALA A 53 7.28 29.01 14.70
CA ALA A 53 7.49 28.47 13.36
C ALA A 53 7.21 26.96 13.27
N VAL A 54 6.63 26.54 12.14
CA VAL A 54 6.22 25.16 11.91
C VAL A 54 7.16 24.49 10.94
N TYR A 55 8.01 23.62 11.43
CA TYR A 55 9.01 22.95 10.59
C TYR A 55 8.59 21.54 10.21
N VAL A 56 8.93 21.15 8.97
CA VAL A 56 8.97 19.73 8.57
C VAL A 56 10.38 19.24 8.89
N ASN A 57 10.57 18.66 10.08
CA ASN A 57 11.87 18.18 10.55
C ASN A 57 11.74 16.82 11.25
N ALA A 58 12.87 16.22 11.64
CA ALA A 58 12.88 14.89 12.25
C ALA A 58 12.03 14.79 13.52
N GLU A 59 11.99 15.85 14.33
CA GLU A 59 11.24 15.87 15.58
C GLU A 59 9.74 15.94 15.34
N THR A 60 9.26 16.90 14.55
CA THR A 60 7.83 17.08 14.26
C THR A 60 7.28 15.90 13.46
N VAL A 61 8.07 15.40 12.49
CA VAL A 61 7.73 14.19 11.74
C VAL A 61 7.70 12.97 12.67
N GLY A 62 8.64 12.83 13.60
CA GLY A 62 8.66 11.74 14.58
C GLY A 62 7.36 11.68 15.40
N ARG A 63 6.95 12.83 15.97
CA ARG A 63 5.70 12.95 16.73
C ARG A 63 4.47 12.58 15.90
N PHE A 64 4.43 13.00 14.64
CA PHE A 64 3.36 12.62 13.70
C PHE A 64 3.35 11.13 13.39
N LEU A 65 4.51 10.52 13.11
CA LEU A 65 4.57 9.09 12.81
C LEU A 65 4.17 8.25 14.05
N ASP A 66 4.49 8.70 15.25
CA ASP A 66 4.02 8.08 16.50
C ASP A 66 2.51 8.19 16.68
N SER A 67 1.91 9.34 16.34
CA SER A 67 0.45 9.48 16.39
C SER A 67 -0.23 8.51 15.41
N MET A 68 0.33 8.32 14.21
CA MET A 68 -0.15 7.33 13.25
C MET A 68 -0.06 5.90 13.78
N ARG A 69 1.05 5.53 14.45
CA ARG A 69 1.22 4.21 15.08
C ARG A 69 0.18 3.98 16.18
N ARG A 70 -0.03 4.97 17.06
CA ARG A 70 -1.05 4.91 18.11
C ARG A 70 -2.46 4.77 17.56
N ALA A 71 -2.73 5.33 16.38
CA ALA A 71 -3.99 5.17 15.67
C ALA A 71 -4.16 3.79 14.97
N GLY A 72 -3.23 2.84 15.17
CA GLY A 72 -3.31 1.50 14.58
C GLY A 72 -2.88 1.43 13.11
N THR A 73 -2.17 2.44 12.62
CA THR A 73 -1.69 2.47 11.24
C THR A 73 -0.54 1.46 11.05
N THR A 74 -0.57 0.68 9.97
CA THR A 74 0.45 -0.35 9.72
C THR A 74 1.87 0.22 9.60
N ASP A 75 2.87 -0.45 10.16
CA ASP A 75 4.29 -0.01 10.15
C ASP A 75 4.82 0.27 8.75
N ARG A 76 4.44 -0.56 7.78
CA ARG A 76 4.82 -0.37 6.37
C ARG A 76 4.32 0.96 5.82
N TYR A 77 3.09 1.34 6.15
CA TYR A 77 2.52 2.61 5.69
C TYR A 77 3.16 3.79 6.43
N VAL A 78 3.38 3.67 7.74
CA VAL A 78 4.12 4.68 8.54
C VAL A 78 5.52 4.91 7.95
N GLY A 79 6.25 3.84 7.63
CA GLY A 79 7.56 3.91 6.99
C GLY A 79 7.52 4.61 5.62
N ASN A 80 6.51 4.29 4.78
CA ASN A 80 6.33 4.96 3.49
C ASN A 80 6.05 6.47 3.66
N VAL A 81 5.21 6.86 4.63
CA VAL A 81 4.91 8.27 4.90
C VAL A 81 6.16 8.99 5.39
N GLY A 82 6.91 8.38 6.33
CA GLY A 82 8.18 8.90 6.83
C GLY A 82 9.20 9.12 5.71
N PHE A 83 9.33 8.17 4.78
CA PHE A 83 10.20 8.32 3.61
C PHE A 83 9.85 9.57 2.78
N TYR A 84 8.56 9.80 2.49
CA TYR A 84 8.15 10.98 1.72
C TYR A 84 8.28 12.29 2.49
N LEU A 85 8.07 12.28 3.82
CA LEU A 85 8.26 13.44 4.67
C LEU A 85 9.73 13.81 4.83
N ALA A 86 10.64 12.83 4.85
CA ALA A 86 12.08 13.09 4.83
C ALA A 86 12.49 13.86 3.57
N THR A 87 11.98 13.47 2.40
CA THR A 87 12.21 14.22 1.15
C THR A 87 11.67 15.65 1.24
N TRP A 88 10.53 15.87 1.91
CA TRP A 88 10.02 17.22 2.14
C TRP A 88 10.85 18.02 3.13
N ALA A 89 11.33 17.40 4.21
CA ALA A 89 12.21 18.04 5.18
C ALA A 89 13.51 18.55 4.51
N GLU A 90 14.11 17.73 3.64
CA GLU A 90 15.27 18.11 2.83
C GLU A 90 14.93 19.28 1.88
N ALA A 91 13.81 19.20 1.16
CA ALA A 91 13.42 20.22 0.19
C ALA A 91 13.06 21.57 0.83
N LEU A 92 12.45 21.55 2.02
CA LEU A 92 12.08 22.75 2.76
C LEU A 92 13.23 23.28 3.61
N ALA A 93 14.25 22.47 3.89
CA ALA A 93 15.51 22.86 4.53
C ALA A 93 15.32 23.71 5.80
N GLY A 94 14.39 23.32 6.67
CA GLY A 94 14.12 24.03 7.93
C GLY A 94 13.38 25.37 7.76
N ARG A 95 12.78 25.64 6.60
CA ARG A 95 11.86 26.76 6.44
C ARG A 95 10.55 26.52 7.19
N ASP A 96 9.99 27.60 7.71
CA ASP A 96 8.64 27.60 8.29
C ASP A 96 7.62 27.27 7.19
N LEU A 97 6.85 26.21 7.40
CA LEU A 97 5.82 25.71 6.50
C LEU A 97 4.78 26.80 6.17
N ARG A 98 4.49 27.71 7.11
CA ARG A 98 3.55 28.83 6.90
C ARG A 98 4.01 29.82 5.83
N THR A 99 5.32 29.88 5.59
CA THR A 99 5.93 30.79 4.60
C THR A 99 6.13 30.13 3.23
N VAL A 100 5.86 28.82 3.12
CA VAL A 100 6.05 28.08 1.89
C VAL A 100 4.88 28.34 0.96
N THR A 101 5.17 28.72 -0.29
CA THR A 101 4.14 28.99 -1.29
C THR A 101 3.73 27.72 -2.05
N LEU A 102 2.50 27.72 -2.58
CA LEU A 102 2.03 26.66 -3.47
C LEU A 102 2.97 26.43 -4.67
N GLN A 103 3.52 27.50 -5.23
CA GLN A 103 4.43 27.42 -6.39
C GLN A 103 5.74 26.72 -6.03
N GLU A 104 6.24 26.87 -4.80
CA GLU A 104 7.42 26.15 -4.33
C GLU A 104 7.13 24.66 -4.16
N LEU A 105 6.00 24.30 -3.55
CA LEU A 105 5.58 22.90 -3.45
C LEU A 105 5.43 22.25 -4.83
N LEU A 106 4.84 22.97 -5.80
CA LEU A 106 4.68 22.47 -7.16
C LEU A 106 6.03 22.32 -7.89
N ARG A 107 6.97 23.25 -7.70
CA ARG A 107 8.33 23.17 -8.24
C ARG A 107 9.06 21.95 -7.70
N GLU A 108 8.99 21.72 -6.39
CA GLU A 108 9.61 20.54 -5.79
C GLU A 108 8.97 19.25 -6.33
N LEU A 109 7.63 19.17 -6.38
CA LEU A 109 6.93 18.02 -6.95
C LEU A 109 7.25 17.76 -8.42
N ALA A 110 7.68 18.77 -9.19
CA ALA A 110 8.07 18.61 -10.59
C ALA A 110 9.46 17.97 -10.75
N ARG A 111 10.32 18.03 -9.73
CA ARG A 111 11.64 17.37 -9.73
C ARG A 111 11.52 15.84 -9.65
N HIS A 112 10.41 15.34 -9.13
CA HIS A 112 10.17 13.91 -8.92
C HIS A 112 9.37 13.29 -10.07
N LYS A 113 10.02 12.42 -10.86
CA LYS A 113 9.37 11.72 -12.00
C LYS A 113 8.25 10.77 -11.58
N THR A 114 8.28 10.25 -10.35
CA THR A 114 7.31 9.27 -9.84
C THR A 114 6.88 9.60 -8.42
N GLY A 115 5.76 9.02 -7.96
CA GLY A 115 5.32 9.14 -6.56
C GLY A 115 4.75 10.51 -6.17
N ARG A 116 4.38 11.37 -7.14
CA ARG A 116 3.77 12.68 -6.90
C ARG A 116 2.56 12.60 -5.95
N LYS A 117 1.64 11.67 -6.22
CA LYS A 117 0.44 11.44 -5.40
C LYS A 117 0.79 11.14 -3.94
N ASN A 118 1.75 10.24 -3.71
CA ASN A 118 2.11 9.83 -2.36
C ASN A 118 2.81 10.96 -1.60
N ARG A 119 3.67 11.75 -2.27
CA ARG A 119 4.30 12.95 -1.68
C ARG A 119 3.26 14.00 -1.26
N ILE A 120 2.26 14.26 -2.11
CA ILE A 120 1.16 15.17 -1.78
C ILE A 120 0.36 14.62 -0.61
N THR A 121 0.06 13.32 -0.61
CA THR A 121 -0.72 12.68 0.46
C THR A 121 0.01 12.75 1.80
N ALA A 122 1.32 12.49 1.81
CA ALA A 122 2.14 12.56 3.02
C ALA A 122 2.17 13.97 3.62
N ILE A 123 2.48 15.00 2.81
CA ILE A 123 2.56 16.38 3.32
C ILE A 123 1.19 16.92 3.75
N LYS A 124 0.11 16.54 3.04
CA LYS A 124 -1.26 16.88 3.45
C LYS A 124 -1.68 16.23 4.75
N SER A 125 -1.32 14.96 4.94
CA SER A 125 -1.63 14.25 6.18
C SER A 125 -0.89 14.86 7.36
N PHE A 126 0.38 15.24 7.17
CA PHE A 126 1.17 15.93 8.17
C PHE A 126 0.60 17.32 8.50
N ALA A 127 0.28 18.12 7.48
CA ALA A 127 -0.34 19.43 7.67
C ALA A 127 -1.70 19.34 8.37
N SER A 128 -2.53 18.35 8.02
CA SER A 128 -3.80 18.12 8.70
C SER A 128 -3.60 17.82 10.19
N TRP A 129 -2.64 16.95 10.52
CA TRP A 129 -2.29 16.65 11.91
C TRP A 129 -1.80 17.89 12.66
N LEU A 130 -0.96 18.73 12.04
CA LEU A 130 -0.53 20.00 12.64
C LEU A 130 -1.71 20.94 12.94
N ARG A 131 -2.72 21.00 12.07
CA ARG A 131 -3.94 21.76 12.32
C ARG A 131 -4.74 21.20 13.50
N GLU A 132 -4.84 19.87 13.61
CA GLU A 132 -5.49 19.20 14.74
C GLU A 132 -4.76 19.47 16.07
N GLN A 133 -3.44 19.65 16.03
CA GLN A 133 -2.64 20.06 17.19
C GLN A 133 -2.69 21.57 17.47
N GLY A 134 -3.40 22.36 16.66
CA GLY A 134 -3.43 23.82 16.75
C GLY A 134 -2.12 24.52 16.34
N ALA A 135 -1.16 23.79 15.79
CA ALA A 135 0.14 24.33 15.39
C ALA A 135 0.11 25.05 14.03
N LEU A 136 -0.92 24.79 13.21
CA LEU A 136 -1.08 25.38 11.88
C LEU A 136 -2.52 25.85 11.70
N ALA A 137 -2.75 27.08 11.23
CA ALA A 137 -4.09 27.50 10.85
C ALA A 137 -4.44 27.07 9.41
N LEU A 138 -5.73 26.95 9.10
CA LEU A 138 -6.18 26.60 7.75
C LEU A 138 -5.71 27.62 6.69
N ALA A 139 -5.69 28.91 7.04
CA ALA A 139 -5.26 29.99 6.16
C ALA A 139 -3.74 29.98 5.89
N GLU A 140 -2.97 29.38 6.79
CA GLU A 140 -1.51 29.30 6.71
C GLU A 140 -1.03 27.98 6.09
N ASP A 141 -1.94 27.03 5.85
CA ASP A 141 -1.60 25.71 5.33
C ASP A 141 -1.43 25.74 3.80
N PRO A 142 -0.17 25.67 3.30
CA PRO A 142 0.08 25.77 1.86
C PRO A 142 -0.33 24.52 1.10
N THR A 143 -0.68 23.44 1.82
CA THR A 143 -1.03 22.15 1.23
C THR A 143 -2.50 22.09 0.84
N VAL A 144 -3.39 22.91 1.41
CA VAL A 144 -4.85 22.90 1.13
C VAL A 144 -5.11 22.89 -0.37
N SER A 145 -4.46 23.82 -1.09
CA SER A 145 -4.59 24.03 -2.54
C SER A 145 -3.92 22.96 -3.40
N LEU A 146 -3.11 22.04 -2.84
CA LEU A 146 -2.50 20.95 -3.61
C LEU A 146 -3.56 19.93 -4.04
N LYS A 147 -3.86 19.88 -5.35
CA LYS A 147 -4.75 18.86 -5.88
C LYS A 147 -4.05 17.49 -5.89
N VAL A 148 -4.59 16.53 -5.15
CA VAL A 148 -4.17 15.13 -5.24
C VAL A 148 -4.63 14.61 -6.60
N PRO A 149 -3.73 14.16 -7.49
CA PRO A 149 -4.14 13.61 -8.77
C PRO A 149 -5.10 12.44 -8.55
N ALA A 150 -6.26 12.49 -9.22
CA ALA A 150 -7.18 11.37 -9.22
C ALA A 150 -6.45 10.13 -9.75
N THR A 151 -6.65 8.99 -9.09
CA THR A 151 -6.09 7.72 -9.56
C THR A 151 -6.78 7.39 -10.88
N ARG A 152 -6.11 7.60 -12.02
CA ARG A 152 -6.64 7.10 -13.29
C ARG A 152 -6.70 5.57 -13.18
N PRO A 153 -7.83 4.92 -13.51
CA PRO A 153 -7.88 3.47 -13.57
C PRO A 153 -6.75 2.98 -14.46
N GLU A 154 -5.86 2.14 -13.92
CA GLU A 154 -4.64 1.73 -14.65
C GLU A 154 -4.95 1.00 -15.96
N LYS A 155 -6.16 0.42 -16.09
CA LYS A 155 -6.70 -0.13 -17.34
C LYS A 155 -6.69 0.86 -18.50
N ALA A 156 -6.81 2.17 -18.22
CA ALA A 156 -6.77 3.22 -19.25
C ALA A 156 -5.34 3.62 -19.66
N VAL A 157 -4.30 3.12 -18.97
CA VAL A 157 -2.90 3.53 -19.16
C VAL A 157 -2.07 2.42 -19.77
N ARG A 158 -2.36 1.15 -19.45
CA ARG A 158 -1.62 0.00 -19.97
C ARG A 158 -2.51 -1.24 -20.01
N GLU A 159 -2.40 -2.01 -21.08
CA GLU A 159 -2.92 -3.37 -21.14
C GLU A 159 -2.17 -4.23 -20.11
N LYS A 160 -2.85 -4.56 -19.00
CA LYS A 160 -2.32 -5.40 -17.92
C LYS A 160 -2.92 -6.79 -18.05
N GLY A 161 -2.05 -7.78 -18.06
CA GLY A 161 -2.43 -9.19 -18.09
C GLY A 161 -1.62 -9.98 -19.11
N TYR A 162 -1.78 -11.28 -19.07
CA TYR A 162 -1.12 -12.22 -19.96
C TYR A 162 -2.18 -13.13 -20.58
N SER A 163 -1.93 -13.67 -21.77
CA SER A 163 -2.81 -14.71 -22.31
C SER A 163 -2.64 -16.02 -21.53
N ILE A 164 -3.66 -16.88 -21.59
CA ILE A 164 -3.60 -18.25 -21.04
C ILE A 164 -2.40 -18.98 -21.67
N GLU A 165 -2.29 -18.97 -23.00
CA GLU A 165 -1.19 -19.64 -23.73
C GLU A 165 0.20 -19.15 -23.28
N THR A 166 0.39 -17.83 -23.11
CA THR A 166 1.66 -17.27 -22.63
C THR A 166 1.99 -17.80 -21.24
N THR A 167 0.98 -17.92 -20.39
CA THR A 167 1.13 -18.42 -19.01
C THR A 167 1.48 -19.89 -18.97
N GLU A 168 0.82 -20.73 -19.78
CA GLU A 168 1.10 -22.16 -19.87
C GLU A 168 2.53 -22.40 -20.37
N ARG A 169 2.95 -21.68 -21.42
CA ARG A 169 4.31 -21.70 -21.94
C ARG A 169 5.31 -21.26 -20.88
N LEU A 170 5.03 -20.17 -20.16
CA LEU A 170 5.88 -19.68 -19.08
C LEU A 170 6.01 -20.72 -17.96
N TYR A 171 4.89 -21.28 -17.50
CA TYR A 171 4.86 -22.29 -16.45
C TYR A 171 5.75 -23.47 -16.80
N ARG A 172 5.61 -24.00 -18.03
CA ARG A 172 6.44 -25.09 -18.56
C ARG A 172 7.92 -24.75 -18.69
N ALA A 173 8.26 -23.47 -18.88
CA ALA A 173 9.66 -23.03 -19.02
C ALA A 173 10.34 -22.68 -17.70
N ILE A 174 9.62 -22.67 -16.57
CA ILE A 174 10.20 -22.48 -15.24
C ILE A 174 10.86 -23.80 -14.82
N SER A 175 12.12 -23.97 -15.21
CA SER A 175 12.92 -25.15 -14.90
C SER A 175 14.13 -24.79 -14.05
N GLY A 176 14.56 -25.73 -13.21
CA GLY A 176 15.76 -25.59 -12.39
C GLY A 176 17.00 -25.44 -13.28
N TRP A 177 18.06 -24.85 -12.74
CA TRP A 177 19.35 -24.84 -13.39
C TRP A 177 20.45 -25.13 -12.38
N GLU A 178 21.50 -25.79 -12.87
CA GLU A 178 22.70 -26.04 -12.10
C GLU A 178 23.55 -24.77 -12.00
N PHE A 179 24.13 -24.56 -10.83
CA PHE A 179 25.17 -23.58 -10.63
C PHE A 179 26.24 -24.13 -9.69
N THR A 180 27.47 -23.67 -9.89
CA THR A 180 28.61 -23.95 -9.02
C THR A 180 29.06 -22.66 -8.36
N ASN A 181 29.35 -22.69 -7.07
CA ASN A 181 30.02 -21.58 -6.41
C ASN A 181 31.49 -21.56 -6.85
N PHE A 182 31.96 -20.42 -7.38
CA PHE A 182 33.36 -20.19 -7.75
C PHE A 182 33.95 -21.25 -8.71
N GLY A 183 33.12 -21.86 -9.56
CA GLY A 183 33.56 -22.89 -10.52
C GLY A 183 33.94 -24.23 -9.91
N GLN A 184 33.70 -24.44 -8.60
CA GLN A 184 34.05 -25.68 -7.93
C GLN A 184 32.95 -26.74 -8.13
N GLU A 185 33.28 -27.87 -8.75
CA GLU A 185 32.32 -28.95 -9.04
C GLU A 185 31.69 -29.55 -7.78
N ALA A 186 32.45 -29.64 -6.68
CA ALA A 186 31.95 -30.08 -5.37
C ALA A 186 30.80 -29.20 -4.82
N THR A 187 30.57 -28.02 -5.39
CA THR A 187 29.50 -27.10 -5.00
C THR A 187 28.34 -27.05 -5.98
N ARG A 188 28.30 -27.96 -6.97
CA ARG A 188 27.20 -28.07 -7.94
C ARG A 188 25.87 -28.21 -7.19
N ARG A 189 24.97 -27.25 -7.38
CA ARG A 189 23.61 -27.25 -6.82
C ARG A 189 22.60 -26.99 -7.92
N THR A 190 21.49 -27.72 -7.87
CA THR A 190 20.32 -27.43 -8.70
C THR A 190 19.45 -26.42 -7.97
N THR A 191 19.09 -25.34 -8.67
CA THR A 191 18.15 -24.36 -8.14
C THR A 191 16.76 -24.99 -8.06
N ASP A 192 16.23 -25.17 -6.85
CA ASP A 192 14.82 -25.52 -6.65
C ASP A 192 13.93 -24.35 -7.09
N VAL A 193 13.07 -24.60 -8.08
CA VAL A 193 12.11 -23.64 -8.62
C VAL A 193 10.67 -24.10 -8.46
N GLN A 194 10.40 -25.24 -7.81
CA GLN A 194 9.03 -25.74 -7.62
C GLN A 194 8.17 -24.72 -6.89
N GLY A 195 8.71 -24.08 -5.86
CA GLY A 195 7.98 -23.03 -5.14
C GLY A 195 7.60 -21.84 -6.03
N VAL A 196 8.35 -21.54 -7.09
CA VAL A 196 8.00 -20.47 -8.05
C VAL A 196 6.86 -20.92 -8.96
N ARG A 197 6.86 -22.18 -9.41
CA ARG A 197 5.73 -22.77 -10.14
C ARG A 197 4.47 -22.79 -9.28
N ASP A 198 4.58 -23.19 -8.01
CA ASP A 198 3.44 -23.24 -7.08
C ASP A 198 2.81 -21.86 -6.88
N VAL A 199 3.62 -20.81 -6.71
CA VAL A 199 3.12 -19.43 -6.62
C VAL A 199 2.45 -18.99 -7.91
N LEU A 200 3.01 -19.31 -9.09
CA LEU A 200 2.38 -19.03 -10.38
C LEU A 200 1.03 -19.74 -10.54
N CYS A 201 0.97 -21.02 -10.13
CA CYS A 201 -0.24 -21.83 -10.16
C CYS A 201 -1.36 -21.18 -9.35
N ILE A 202 -1.06 -20.83 -8.09
CA ILE A 202 -2.04 -20.19 -7.21
C ILE A 202 -2.48 -18.84 -7.78
N HIS A 203 -1.55 -18.00 -8.24
CA HIS A 203 -1.89 -16.73 -8.87
C HIS A 203 -2.83 -16.88 -10.07
N ALA A 204 -2.48 -17.76 -11.00
CA ALA A 204 -3.20 -17.94 -12.25
C ALA A 204 -4.58 -18.58 -12.05
N LYS A 205 -4.76 -19.42 -11.03
CA LYS A 205 -6.01 -20.13 -10.78
C LYS A 205 -6.94 -19.46 -9.77
N THR A 206 -6.44 -18.53 -8.95
CA THR A 206 -7.24 -17.93 -7.87
C THR A 206 -7.29 -16.40 -7.91
N GLY A 207 -6.34 -15.74 -8.60
CA GLY A 207 -6.21 -14.29 -8.55
C GLY A 207 -5.78 -13.72 -7.19
N MET A 208 -5.31 -14.55 -6.26
CA MET A 208 -4.77 -14.09 -4.99
C MET A 208 -3.59 -13.12 -5.19
N HIS A 209 -3.41 -12.20 -4.26
CA HIS A 209 -2.23 -11.34 -4.16
C HIS A 209 -1.04 -12.13 -3.61
N GLY A 210 0.18 -11.72 -3.96
CA GLY A 210 1.40 -12.39 -3.47
C GLY A 210 1.49 -12.42 -1.94
N THR A 211 1.02 -11.37 -1.26
CA THR A 211 0.95 -11.32 0.20
C THR A 211 -0.07 -12.31 0.79
N GLU A 212 -1.15 -12.63 0.06
CA GLU A 212 -2.13 -13.63 0.51
C GLU A 212 -1.53 -15.03 0.40
N ILE A 213 -0.81 -15.31 -0.70
CA ILE A 213 -0.08 -16.57 -0.90
C ILE A 213 1.03 -16.74 0.15
N GLU A 214 1.77 -15.67 0.46
CA GLU A 214 2.81 -15.68 1.49
C GLU A 214 2.25 -16.02 2.88
N ARG A 215 1.11 -15.43 3.25
CA ARG A 215 0.42 -15.75 4.52
C ARG A 215 -0.09 -17.20 4.54
N LEU A 216 -0.65 -17.68 3.44
CA LEU A 216 -1.08 -19.07 3.31
C LEU A 216 0.10 -20.04 3.48
N ALA A 217 1.24 -19.74 2.85
CA ALA A 217 2.46 -20.53 2.95
C ALA A 217 3.03 -20.58 4.37
N ARG A 218 2.87 -19.51 5.15
CA ARG A 218 3.24 -19.47 6.59
C ARG A 218 2.26 -20.19 7.52
N GLY A 219 1.16 -20.71 6.99
CA GLY A 219 0.10 -21.33 7.80
C GLY A 219 -0.82 -20.35 8.52
N GLU A 220 -0.77 -19.04 8.20
CA GLU A 220 -1.66 -18.03 8.79
C GLU A 220 -3.11 -18.16 8.28
N GLY A 221 -3.32 -18.87 7.17
CA GLY A 221 -4.64 -19.18 6.63
C GLY A 221 -5.06 -20.63 6.87
N LYS A 222 -6.36 -20.87 7.03
CA LYS A 222 -6.94 -22.20 7.24
C LYS A 222 -7.28 -22.84 5.90
N VAL A 223 -6.91 -24.11 5.70
CA VAL A 223 -7.22 -24.90 4.50
C VAL A 223 -8.15 -26.04 4.91
N ALA A 224 -9.41 -26.00 4.46
CA ALA A 224 -10.38 -27.06 4.68
C ALA A 224 -10.48 -27.93 3.43
N VAL A 225 -10.14 -29.19 3.53
CA VAL A 225 -10.03 -30.12 2.40
C VAL A 225 -11.26 -31.00 2.29
N PHE A 226 -11.75 -31.26 1.06
CA PHE A 226 -12.97 -32.00 0.79
C PHE A 226 -12.71 -33.20 -0.15
N LYS A 227 -13.44 -34.29 0.06
CA LYS A 227 -13.41 -35.48 -0.83
C LYS A 227 -14.53 -35.48 -1.87
N ASP A 228 -15.70 -34.93 -1.53
CA ASP A 228 -16.95 -35.18 -2.28
C ASP A 228 -17.63 -33.92 -2.85
N GLN A 229 -16.89 -32.80 -2.98
CA GLN A 229 -17.44 -31.53 -3.49
C GLN A 229 -17.22 -31.32 -5.00
N GLY A 230 -17.13 -32.42 -5.76
CA GLY A 230 -16.89 -32.38 -7.20
C GLY A 230 -15.48 -31.91 -7.52
N GLU A 231 -15.35 -30.86 -8.32
CA GLU A 231 -14.04 -30.31 -8.69
C GLU A 231 -13.42 -29.40 -7.61
N ILE A 232 -14.20 -28.99 -6.61
CA ILE A 232 -13.71 -28.20 -5.48
C ILE A 232 -12.99 -29.15 -4.51
N ALA A 233 -11.67 -29.01 -4.43
CA ALA A 233 -10.84 -29.86 -3.57
C ALA A 233 -10.66 -29.29 -2.15
N ALA A 234 -10.68 -27.96 -2.01
CA ALA A 234 -10.55 -27.32 -0.70
C ALA A 234 -11.14 -25.90 -0.70
N THR A 235 -11.31 -25.34 0.50
CA THR A 235 -11.55 -23.91 0.73
C THR A 235 -10.43 -23.35 1.59
N VAL A 236 -9.79 -22.28 1.11
CA VAL A 236 -8.84 -21.51 1.90
C VAL A 236 -9.52 -20.32 2.55
N THR A 237 -9.15 -20.04 3.80
CA THR A 237 -9.68 -18.93 4.58
C THR A 237 -8.53 -18.08 5.11
N PHE A 238 -8.54 -16.77 4.82
CA PHE A 238 -7.51 -15.84 5.31
C PHE A 238 -8.12 -14.47 5.62
N ILE A 239 -7.46 -13.70 6.48
CA ILE A 239 -7.87 -12.33 6.82
C ILE A 239 -7.26 -11.37 5.80
N HIS A 240 -8.11 -10.64 5.07
CA HIS A 240 -7.69 -9.62 4.12
C HIS A 240 -7.13 -8.38 4.85
N LYS A 241 -6.38 -7.52 4.15
CA LYS A 241 -5.82 -6.27 4.72
C LYS A 241 -6.86 -5.31 5.32
N SER A 242 -8.15 -5.49 5.00
CA SER A 242 -9.27 -4.73 5.54
C SER A 242 -9.87 -5.32 6.82
N GLY A 243 -9.29 -6.40 7.36
CA GLY A 243 -9.84 -7.13 8.52
C GLY A 243 -10.94 -8.13 8.18
N ASN A 244 -11.45 -8.13 6.94
CA ASN A 244 -12.48 -9.06 6.52
C ASN A 244 -11.91 -10.46 6.27
N VAL A 245 -12.63 -11.48 6.73
CA VAL A 245 -12.33 -12.86 6.40
C VAL A 245 -12.71 -13.12 4.94
N HIS A 246 -11.75 -13.60 4.15
CA HIS A 246 -11.97 -14.03 2.78
C HIS A 246 -11.91 -15.56 2.71
N ARG A 247 -12.92 -16.17 2.09
CA ARG A 247 -12.98 -17.60 1.81
C ARG A 247 -12.97 -17.81 0.31
N GLN A 248 -12.13 -18.72 -0.17
CA GLN A 248 -12.03 -19.02 -1.59
C GLN A 248 -11.87 -20.53 -1.80
N SER A 249 -12.70 -21.09 -2.69
CA SER A 249 -12.61 -22.50 -3.09
C SER A 249 -11.54 -22.68 -4.16
N ILE A 250 -10.81 -23.79 -4.08
CA ILE A 250 -9.68 -24.11 -4.94
C ILE A 250 -9.74 -25.55 -5.46
N ASP A 251 -9.14 -25.77 -6.63
CA ASP A 251 -9.07 -27.08 -7.28
C ASP A 251 -7.93 -27.95 -6.71
N ARG A 252 -7.83 -29.19 -7.18
CA ARG A 252 -6.83 -30.16 -6.71
C ARG A 252 -5.39 -29.70 -6.92
N GLN A 253 -5.10 -29.15 -8.10
CA GLN A 253 -3.75 -28.69 -8.43
C GLN A 253 -3.33 -27.51 -7.55
N THR A 254 -4.23 -26.55 -7.35
CA THR A 254 -4.01 -25.40 -6.48
C THR A 254 -3.83 -25.86 -5.03
N LEU A 255 -4.62 -26.85 -4.56
CA LEU A 255 -4.45 -27.44 -3.23
C LEU A 255 -3.05 -28.05 -3.07
N ALA A 256 -2.58 -28.83 -4.04
CA ALA A 256 -1.24 -29.42 -4.01
C ALA A 256 -0.14 -28.34 -3.94
N ALA A 257 -0.28 -27.26 -4.71
CA ALA A 257 0.63 -26.11 -4.66
C ALA A 257 0.62 -25.42 -3.28
N VAL A 258 -0.57 -25.18 -2.71
CA VAL A 258 -0.71 -24.60 -1.36
C VAL A 258 -0.06 -25.49 -0.31
N GLN A 259 -0.30 -26.80 -0.36
CA GLN A 259 0.27 -27.76 0.58
C GLN A 259 1.80 -27.83 0.50
N ARG A 260 2.38 -27.77 -0.70
CA ARG A 260 3.84 -27.70 -0.88
C ARG A 260 4.43 -26.41 -0.30
N LEU A 261 3.79 -25.26 -0.52
CA LEU A 261 4.23 -24.00 0.07
C LEU A 261 4.08 -23.99 1.59
N GLN A 262 3.03 -24.60 2.14
CA GLN A 262 2.84 -24.77 3.58
C GLN A 262 3.90 -25.70 4.19
N ALA A 263 4.22 -26.81 3.54
CA ALA A 263 5.29 -27.71 3.97
C ALA A 263 6.66 -27.02 3.99
N ARG A 264 6.88 -26.06 3.08
CA ARG A 264 8.07 -25.19 3.08
C ARG A 264 8.04 -24.13 4.19
N GLY A 265 6.87 -23.78 4.71
CA GLY A 265 6.66 -22.73 5.72
C GLY A 265 6.78 -21.30 5.19
N ALA A 266 7.10 -21.12 3.90
CA ALA A 266 7.25 -19.80 3.29
C ALA A 266 7.12 -19.88 1.76
N ALA A 267 6.57 -18.82 1.16
CA ALA A 267 6.68 -18.60 -0.27
C ALA A 267 8.11 -18.15 -0.64
N PRO A 268 8.59 -18.43 -1.87
CA PRO A 268 9.86 -17.89 -2.32
C PRO A 268 9.87 -16.35 -2.30
N VAL A 269 11.01 -15.77 -1.93
CA VAL A 269 11.17 -14.31 -1.91
C VAL A 269 11.04 -13.71 -3.31
N ASP A 270 10.48 -12.50 -3.41
CA ASP A 270 10.17 -11.84 -4.69
C ASP A 270 11.39 -11.66 -5.60
N SER A 271 12.57 -11.40 -5.04
CA SER A 271 13.82 -11.32 -5.81
C SER A 271 14.20 -12.64 -6.48
N HIS A 272 13.94 -13.77 -5.81
CA HIS A 272 14.17 -15.10 -6.37
C HIS A 272 13.13 -15.41 -7.46
N ILE A 273 11.85 -15.12 -7.23
CA ILE A 273 10.79 -15.24 -8.24
C ILE A 273 11.15 -14.46 -9.50
N ARG A 274 11.50 -13.16 -9.37
CA ARG A 274 11.88 -12.31 -10.51
C ARG A 274 13.05 -12.89 -11.31
N ARG A 275 14.08 -13.40 -10.62
CA ARG A 275 15.25 -13.99 -11.27
C ARG A 275 14.88 -15.25 -12.08
N VAL A 276 14.09 -16.16 -11.49
CA VAL A 276 13.63 -17.40 -12.14
C VAL A 276 12.75 -17.08 -13.34
N VAL A 277 11.76 -16.19 -13.15
CA VAL A 277 10.82 -15.78 -14.21
C VAL A 277 11.54 -15.04 -15.33
N ALA A 278 12.47 -14.13 -15.02
CA ALA A 278 13.24 -13.43 -16.04
C ALA A 278 14.05 -14.39 -16.92
N ARG A 279 14.61 -15.45 -16.33
CA ARG A 279 15.31 -16.52 -17.08
C ARG A 279 14.34 -17.25 -18.01
N ALA A 280 13.18 -17.68 -17.50
CA ALA A 280 12.17 -18.36 -18.31
C ALA A 280 11.64 -17.47 -19.46
N CYS A 281 11.36 -16.19 -19.17
CA CYS A 281 10.97 -15.20 -20.18
C CYS A 281 12.04 -15.03 -21.27
N LYS A 282 13.33 -14.98 -20.89
CA LYS A 282 14.45 -14.90 -21.83
C LYS A 282 14.51 -16.14 -22.72
N THR A 283 14.35 -17.34 -22.17
CA THR A 283 14.31 -18.59 -22.93
C THR A 283 13.18 -18.59 -23.95
N LEU A 284 12.00 -18.10 -23.56
CA LEU A 284 10.81 -18.03 -24.41
C LEU A 284 10.79 -16.83 -25.36
N ARG A 285 11.74 -15.89 -25.21
CA ARG A 285 11.80 -14.61 -25.93
C ARG A 285 10.51 -13.77 -25.78
N ILE A 286 9.90 -13.79 -24.60
CA ILE A 286 8.71 -12.99 -24.27
C ILE A 286 9.06 -11.80 -23.39
N LYS A 287 8.14 -10.81 -23.34
CA LYS A 287 8.29 -9.66 -22.44
C LYS A 287 8.35 -10.11 -20.97
N PRO A 288 9.05 -9.37 -20.09
CA PRO A 288 9.09 -9.68 -18.66
C PRO A 288 7.69 -9.81 -18.06
N VAL A 289 7.50 -10.88 -17.31
CA VAL A 289 6.24 -11.19 -16.62
C VAL A 289 6.36 -10.84 -15.15
N HIS A 290 5.32 -10.21 -14.61
CA HIS A 290 5.20 -9.81 -13.21
C HIS A 290 4.04 -10.55 -12.55
N PHE A 291 4.33 -11.31 -11.49
CA PHE A 291 3.32 -12.12 -10.81
C PHE A 291 2.15 -11.29 -10.24
N GLY A 292 2.42 -10.05 -9.81
CA GLY A 292 1.38 -9.12 -9.37
C GLY A 292 0.34 -8.74 -10.44
N GLU A 293 0.64 -8.95 -11.73
CA GLU A 293 -0.30 -8.69 -12.83
C GLU A 293 -1.26 -9.87 -13.06
N TYR A 294 -0.99 -11.07 -12.53
CA TYR A 294 -1.87 -12.24 -12.73
C TYR A 294 -3.24 -12.11 -12.11
N ARG A 295 -3.42 -11.27 -11.07
CA ARG A 295 -4.76 -10.95 -10.58
C ARG A 295 -5.60 -10.28 -11.66
N HIS A 296 -4.97 -9.44 -12.51
CA HIS A 296 -5.68 -8.83 -13.63
C HIS A 296 -5.96 -9.88 -14.71
N SER A 297 -4.96 -10.72 -15.05
CA SER A 297 -5.16 -11.82 -16.00
C SER A 297 -6.29 -12.75 -15.57
N PHE A 298 -6.31 -13.18 -14.31
CA PHE A 298 -7.36 -14.04 -13.75
C PHE A 298 -8.75 -13.40 -13.89
N VAL A 299 -8.91 -12.12 -13.55
CA VAL A 299 -10.19 -11.42 -13.69
C VAL A 299 -10.62 -11.34 -15.15
N THR A 300 -9.69 -11.06 -16.07
CA THR A 300 -9.95 -11.05 -17.52
C THR A 300 -10.38 -12.45 -18.00
N TRP A 301 -9.61 -13.49 -17.70
CA TRP A 301 -9.93 -14.86 -18.09
C TRP A 301 -11.24 -15.35 -17.49
N ALA A 302 -11.51 -15.01 -16.22
CA ALA A 302 -12.78 -15.33 -15.56
C ALA A 302 -13.98 -14.72 -16.29
N SER A 303 -13.82 -13.50 -16.81
CA SER A 303 -14.86 -12.83 -17.60
C SER A 303 -15.01 -13.39 -19.01
N GLU A 304 -13.92 -13.82 -19.64
CA GLU A 304 -13.92 -14.25 -21.05
C GLU A 304 -14.26 -15.73 -21.22
N CYS A 305 -13.77 -16.59 -20.32
CA CYS A 305 -13.86 -18.05 -20.46
C CYS A 305 -14.01 -18.79 -19.10
N GLY A 306 -14.32 -18.08 -18.02
CA GLY A 306 -14.49 -18.69 -16.70
C GLY A 306 -15.76 -19.52 -16.58
N GLN A 307 -15.65 -20.67 -15.89
CA GLN A 307 -16.77 -21.52 -15.51
C GLN A 307 -17.02 -21.40 -14.00
N GLU A 308 -18.27 -21.14 -13.59
CA GLU A 308 -18.67 -21.27 -12.19
C GLU A 308 -18.85 -22.75 -11.83
N VAL A 309 -18.10 -23.21 -10.83
CA VAL A 309 -18.20 -24.55 -10.26
C VAL A 309 -18.82 -24.43 -8.87
N ARG A 310 -19.92 -25.15 -8.64
CA ARG A 310 -20.63 -25.16 -7.36
C ARG A 310 -20.36 -26.43 -6.56
N PRO A 311 -20.42 -26.38 -5.22
CA PRO A 311 -20.35 -27.57 -4.37
C PRO A 311 -21.46 -28.56 -4.70
N ARG A 312 -21.15 -29.87 -4.67
CA ARG A 312 -22.09 -30.94 -5.01
C ARG A 312 -23.28 -31.00 -4.05
N ALA A 313 -23.07 -30.71 -2.78
CA ALA A 313 -24.12 -30.74 -1.76
C ALA A 313 -25.11 -29.56 -1.85
N GLY A 314 -24.94 -28.65 -2.81
CA GLY A 314 -25.92 -27.61 -3.13
C GLY A 314 -26.06 -26.48 -2.11
N GLY A 315 -26.49 -25.34 -2.61
CA GLY A 315 -26.88 -24.15 -1.87
C GLY A 315 -27.59 -23.20 -2.83
N LEU A 316 -28.64 -22.51 -2.37
CA LEU A 316 -29.34 -21.55 -3.22
C LEU A 316 -28.45 -20.32 -3.46
N PRO A 317 -28.49 -19.71 -4.66
CA PRO A 317 -27.76 -18.48 -4.92
C PRO A 317 -28.22 -17.37 -3.98
N LEU A 318 -27.31 -16.48 -3.58
CA LEU A 318 -27.61 -15.39 -2.63
C LEU A 318 -28.76 -14.48 -3.10
N THR A 319 -28.98 -14.38 -4.41
CA THR A 319 -30.12 -13.66 -4.99
C THR A 319 -31.45 -14.32 -4.66
N ALA A 320 -31.52 -15.67 -4.72
CA ALA A 320 -32.71 -16.42 -4.31
C ALA A 320 -32.94 -16.32 -2.80
N ILE A 321 -31.86 -16.40 -1.99
CA ILE A 321 -31.96 -16.22 -0.54
C ILE A 321 -32.43 -14.80 -0.19
N ALA A 322 -31.87 -13.77 -0.85
CA ALA A 322 -32.25 -12.37 -0.64
C ALA A 322 -33.74 -12.13 -0.93
N ALA A 323 -34.26 -12.70 -2.03
CA ALA A 323 -35.67 -12.60 -2.38
C ALA A 323 -36.58 -13.23 -1.32
N VAL A 324 -36.21 -14.41 -0.80
CA VAL A 324 -36.99 -15.11 0.24
C VAL A 324 -36.94 -14.38 1.59
N VAL A 325 -35.79 -13.81 1.96
CA VAL A 325 -35.61 -13.10 3.24
C VAL A 325 -36.10 -11.64 3.17
N GLY A 326 -36.59 -11.19 2.00
CA GLY A 326 -37.11 -9.83 1.81
C GLY A 326 -36.03 -8.75 1.73
N HIS A 327 -34.78 -9.12 1.45
CA HIS A 327 -33.72 -8.14 1.21
C HIS A 327 -33.77 -7.62 -0.22
N HIS A 328 -33.73 -6.29 -0.37
CA HIS A 328 -33.71 -5.62 -1.68
C HIS A 328 -32.47 -5.91 -2.53
N SER A 329 -31.40 -6.48 -1.95
CA SER A 329 -30.22 -6.88 -2.71
C SER A 329 -29.48 -8.06 -2.08
N ALA A 330 -28.82 -8.85 -2.94
CA ALA A 330 -27.90 -9.89 -2.50
C ALA A 330 -26.71 -9.35 -1.68
N ASN A 331 -26.34 -8.08 -1.86
CA ASN A 331 -25.27 -7.43 -1.11
C ASN A 331 -25.63 -7.25 0.38
N THR A 332 -26.89 -6.96 0.68
CA THR A 332 -27.39 -6.87 2.06
C THR A 332 -27.30 -8.24 2.73
N THR A 333 -27.81 -9.29 2.08
CA THR A 333 -27.70 -10.68 2.59
C THR A 333 -26.25 -11.09 2.79
N LYS A 334 -25.36 -10.76 1.83
CA LYS A 334 -23.93 -11.05 1.92
C LYS A 334 -23.25 -10.36 3.11
N ARG A 335 -23.59 -9.10 3.38
CA ARG A 335 -22.98 -8.33 4.47
C ARG A 335 -23.30 -8.90 5.86
N PHE A 336 -24.48 -9.47 6.05
CA PHE A 336 -24.94 -9.97 7.35
C PHE A 336 -24.77 -11.49 7.53
N TYR A 337 -24.79 -12.28 6.45
CA TYR A 337 -24.94 -13.74 6.54
C TYR A 337 -23.95 -14.55 5.68
N ASP A 338 -22.90 -13.95 5.11
CA ASP A 338 -21.90 -14.68 4.29
C ASP A 338 -20.96 -15.57 5.15
N ASN A 339 -21.54 -16.67 5.64
CA ASN A 339 -20.86 -17.76 6.34
C ASN A 339 -20.79 -19.03 5.48
N VAL A 340 -20.74 -18.86 4.16
CA VAL A 340 -20.66 -19.99 3.23
C VAL A 340 -19.36 -20.76 3.49
N LYS A 341 -19.49 -22.02 3.92
CA LYS A 341 -18.35 -22.90 4.24
C LYS A 341 -17.56 -23.28 2.99
N VAL A 342 -18.24 -23.46 1.86
CA VAL A 342 -17.65 -23.83 0.56
C VAL A 342 -18.22 -22.89 -0.50
N PRO A 343 -17.57 -21.74 -0.79
CA PRO A 343 -18.04 -20.83 -1.82
C PRO A 343 -17.93 -21.45 -3.22
N PRO A 344 -18.67 -20.96 -4.23
CA PRO A 344 -18.42 -21.32 -5.63
C PRO A 344 -16.97 -21.03 -6.02
N MET A 345 -16.41 -21.88 -6.88
CA MET A 345 -15.09 -21.72 -7.46
C MET A 345 -15.22 -21.22 -8.89
N ILE A 346 -14.34 -20.32 -9.31
CA ILE A 346 -14.19 -19.96 -10.72
C ILE A 346 -13.10 -20.85 -11.31
N LYS A 347 -13.45 -21.66 -12.29
CA LYS A 347 -12.52 -22.50 -13.05
C LYS A 347 -12.13 -21.77 -14.34
N ILE A 348 -10.83 -21.57 -14.52
CA ILE A 348 -10.24 -21.07 -15.77
C ILE A 348 -9.72 -22.28 -16.55
N PRO A 349 -9.92 -22.37 -17.88
CA PRO A 349 -9.44 -23.48 -18.70
C PRO A 349 -7.92 -23.41 -18.95
N ILE A 350 -7.13 -23.13 -17.92
CA ILE A 350 -5.66 -23.06 -17.97
C ILE A 350 -5.03 -24.39 -17.55
N LYS A 351 -4.08 -24.88 -18.36
CA LYS A 351 -3.35 -26.13 -18.16
C LYS A 351 -1.91 -25.85 -17.75
N LEU A 352 -1.66 -25.93 -16.46
CA LEU A 352 -0.33 -25.69 -15.89
C LEU A 352 0.39 -27.01 -15.72
N GLU A 353 1.06 -27.48 -16.77
CA GLU A 353 1.75 -28.77 -16.75
C GLU A 353 3.26 -28.56 -16.88
N HIS A 354 4.03 -29.16 -15.97
CA HIS A 354 5.49 -29.18 -16.02
C HIS A 354 5.98 -30.61 -15.77
N PRO A 355 6.96 -31.13 -16.55
CA PRO A 355 7.46 -32.51 -16.38
C PRO A 355 8.02 -32.79 -14.99
N ASP A 356 8.67 -31.80 -14.37
CA ASP A 356 9.22 -31.91 -13.02
C ASP A 356 8.19 -31.65 -11.89
N ASP A 357 6.91 -31.39 -12.20
CA ASP A 357 5.94 -31.24 -11.13
C ASP A 357 5.75 -32.59 -10.40
N PRO A 358 5.79 -32.62 -9.06
CA PRO A 358 5.60 -33.84 -8.32
C PRO A 358 4.20 -34.40 -8.59
N ALA A 359 4.11 -35.73 -8.68
CA ALA A 359 2.82 -36.42 -8.71
C ALA A 359 1.94 -35.92 -7.56
N ASP A 360 0.64 -35.79 -7.82
CA ASP A 360 -0.33 -35.26 -6.87
C ASP A 360 -0.10 -35.84 -5.47
N LEU A 361 0.21 -34.96 -4.51
CA LEU A 361 0.41 -35.38 -3.13
C LEU A 361 -0.89 -36.04 -2.64
N PRO A 362 -0.80 -37.16 -1.89
CA PRO A 362 -1.98 -37.73 -1.26
C PRO A 362 -2.59 -36.66 -0.36
N VAL A 363 -3.90 -36.46 -0.53
CA VAL A 363 -4.68 -35.44 0.14
C VAL A 363 -4.56 -35.65 1.66
N ARG A 364 -3.66 -34.92 2.33
CA ARG A 364 -3.55 -34.94 3.79
C ARG A 364 -4.79 -34.26 4.36
N LEU A 365 -5.65 -35.04 4.98
CA LEU A 365 -6.78 -34.51 5.74
C LEU A 365 -6.23 -33.68 6.89
N ALA A 366 -6.83 -32.52 7.14
CA ALA A 366 -6.57 -31.81 8.38
C ALA A 366 -7.03 -32.73 9.53
N GLU A 367 -6.09 -33.15 10.39
CA GLU A 367 -6.45 -33.75 11.67
C GLU A 367 -7.35 -32.76 12.40
N SER A 368 -8.52 -33.23 12.79
CA SER A 368 -9.51 -32.43 13.50
C SER A 368 -8.93 -32.09 14.86
N ALA A 369 -8.59 -30.82 15.09
CA ALA A 369 -8.34 -30.28 16.41
C ALA A 369 -9.65 -29.85 17.06
#